data_AF-C3YJG3-F1
#
_entry.id   AF-C3YJG3-F1
#
_cell.length_a   1.000
_cell.length_b   1.000
_cell.length_c   1.000
_cell.angle_alpha   90.00
_cell.angle_beta   90.00
_cell.angle_gamma   90.00
#
_symmetry.space_group_name_H-M   'P 1'
#
loop_
_entity.id
_entity.type
_entity.pdbx_description
1 polymer ?
#
loop_
_entity_poly.entity_id
_entity_poly.type
_entity_poly.pdbx_seq_one_letter_code
_entity_poly.pdbx_strand_id
1 'polypeptide(L)'
;MVITKRPSAIMKQSLQIMRTIYGENTAHPDIASTLNNLGGAWGNLGDHKKAVSYHEQSLQMMRTIYGENTAHPDIAYSLSNLGNAWSDHGDHKKAVSYFEQSLQMMRIIYGENTAHPDIASSLTNLGDACIHHGDHKNAVSYHEQSLQMKRTIYGENTAHPDIASTLNNLGGAWGTPW
;
A
#
# COMPACT_ATOMS: atom_id res chain seq x y z
N MET A 1 5.84 -8.87 -30.92
CA MET A 1 5.65 -8.76 -29.45
C MET A 1 6.54 -7.63 -28.92
N VAL A 2 6.05 -6.38 -28.90
CA VAL A 2 6.86 -5.15 -28.60
C VAL A 2 6.19 -4.24 -27.55
N ILE A 3 5.06 -4.66 -26.98
CA ILE A 3 4.17 -3.73 -26.22
C ILE A 3 4.56 -3.62 -24.73
N THR A 4 5.34 -4.55 -24.17
CA THR A 4 5.59 -4.63 -22.71
C THR A 4 6.63 -3.65 -22.15
N LYS A 5 7.26 -2.76 -22.96
CA LYS A 5 8.30 -1.83 -22.47
C LYS A 5 7.99 -0.34 -22.62
N ARG A 6 6.88 0.05 -23.26
CA ARG A 6 6.59 1.47 -23.56
C ARG A 6 6.21 2.31 -22.32
N PRO A 7 5.32 1.85 -21.43
CA PRO A 7 4.92 2.67 -20.27
C PRO A 7 6.10 3.00 -19.36
N SER A 8 6.92 2.00 -19.00
CA SER A 8 8.09 2.22 -18.13
C SER A 8 9.18 3.07 -18.79
N ALA A 9 9.30 3.07 -20.13
CA ALA A 9 10.22 3.95 -20.84
C ALA A 9 9.79 5.43 -20.78
N ILE A 10 8.50 5.71 -21.00
CA ILE A 10 7.96 7.09 -20.92
C ILE A 10 8.11 7.62 -19.49
N MET A 11 7.81 6.81 -18.49
CA MET A 11 7.93 7.21 -17.08
C MET A 11 9.38 7.48 -16.67
N LYS A 12 10.36 6.73 -17.21
CA LYS A 12 11.79 7.01 -17.01
C LYS A 12 12.20 8.34 -17.64
N GLN A 13 11.70 8.66 -18.83
CA GLN A 13 11.94 9.96 -19.46
C GLN A 13 11.34 11.10 -18.61
N SER A 14 10.11 10.93 -18.12
CA SER A 14 9.47 11.87 -17.19
C SER A 14 10.31 12.10 -15.94
N LEU A 15 10.81 11.02 -15.32
CA LEU A 15 11.68 11.11 -14.15
C LEU A 15 12.96 11.90 -14.43
N GLN A 16 13.59 11.66 -15.59
CA GLN A 16 14.81 12.38 -15.98
C GLN A 16 14.54 13.89 -16.15
N ILE A 17 13.45 14.25 -16.84
CA ILE A 17 13.08 15.65 -17.06
C ILE A 17 12.85 16.36 -15.72
N MET A 18 12.11 15.75 -14.80
CA MET A 18 11.86 16.35 -13.49
C MET A 18 13.14 16.50 -12.67
N ARG A 19 14.05 15.52 -12.69
CA ARG A 19 15.37 15.65 -12.04
C ARG A 19 16.20 16.78 -12.66
N THR A 20 16.06 17.04 -13.96
CA THR A 20 16.68 18.20 -14.61
C THR A 20 16.04 19.52 -14.17
N ILE A 21 14.72 19.59 -14.01
CA ILE A 21 14.00 20.80 -13.60
C ILE A 21 14.29 21.17 -12.14
N TYR A 22 14.18 20.19 -11.23
CA TYR A 22 14.26 20.44 -9.79
C TYR A 22 15.65 20.19 -9.19
N GLY A 23 16.54 19.51 -9.91
CA GLY A 23 17.85 19.05 -9.44
C GLY A 23 17.84 17.57 -9.06
N GLU A 24 18.89 16.84 -9.42
CA GLU A 24 18.97 15.38 -9.27
C GLU A 24 18.85 14.88 -7.81
N ASN A 25 19.26 15.72 -6.86
CA ASN A 25 19.27 15.42 -5.42
C ASN A 25 18.20 16.20 -4.64
N THR A 26 17.29 16.88 -5.33
CA THR A 26 16.24 17.67 -4.68
C THR A 26 15.06 16.76 -4.36
N ALA A 27 14.65 16.75 -3.09
CA ALA A 27 13.41 16.09 -2.69
C ALA A 27 12.22 16.93 -3.19
N HIS A 28 11.39 16.34 -4.06
CA HIS A 28 10.24 17.02 -4.65
C HIS A 28 9.04 16.07 -4.79
N PRO A 29 7.82 16.48 -4.40
CA PRO A 29 6.63 15.63 -4.46
C PRO A 29 6.42 14.98 -5.84
N ASP A 30 6.56 15.76 -6.92
CA ASP A 30 6.36 15.24 -8.29
C ASP A 30 7.37 14.13 -8.66
N ILE A 31 8.63 14.25 -8.20
CA ILE A 31 9.65 13.20 -8.39
C ILE A 31 9.24 11.94 -7.62
N ALA A 32 8.80 12.08 -6.37
CA ALA A 32 8.31 10.97 -5.58
C ALA A 32 7.11 10.28 -6.25
N SER A 33 6.11 11.04 -6.71
CA SER A 33 4.95 10.50 -7.42
C SER A 33 5.34 9.73 -8.70
N THR A 34 6.31 10.22 -9.46
CA THR A 34 6.78 9.49 -10.66
C THR A 34 7.56 8.24 -10.30
N LEU A 35 8.36 8.25 -9.23
CA LEU A 35 8.99 7.04 -8.71
C LEU A 35 7.94 6.02 -8.28
N ASN A 36 6.90 6.44 -7.57
CA ASN A 36 5.79 5.56 -7.19
C ASN A 36 5.12 4.93 -8.42
N ASN A 37 4.84 5.74 -9.45
CA ASN A 37 4.21 5.25 -10.67
C ASN A 37 5.13 4.29 -11.46
N LEU A 38 6.45 4.54 -11.47
CA LEU A 38 7.43 3.60 -12.00
C LEU A 38 7.39 2.26 -11.25
N GLY A 39 7.27 2.31 -9.92
CA GLY A 39 7.11 1.13 -9.07
C GLY A 39 5.93 0.26 -9.53
N GLY A 40 4.74 0.86 -9.61
CA GLY A 40 3.53 0.16 -10.07
C GLY A 40 3.65 -0.35 -11.51
N ALA A 41 4.26 0.42 -12.41
CA ALA A 41 4.47 -0.02 -13.79
C ALA A 41 5.40 -1.24 -13.90
N TRP A 42 6.47 -1.32 -13.09
CA TRP A 42 7.33 -2.50 -13.06
C TRP A 42 6.66 -3.70 -12.39
N GLY A 43 5.85 -3.48 -11.36
CA GLY A 43 5.02 -4.53 -10.75
C GLY A 43 4.06 -5.17 -11.75
N ASN A 44 3.36 -4.34 -12.53
CA ASN A 44 2.48 -4.81 -13.62
C ASN A 44 3.22 -5.56 -14.74
N LEU A 45 4.52 -5.35 -14.89
CA LEU A 45 5.38 -6.07 -15.83
C LEU A 45 6.01 -7.34 -15.23
N GLY A 46 5.74 -7.64 -13.96
CA GLY A 46 6.28 -8.79 -13.23
C GLY A 46 7.70 -8.60 -12.71
N ASP A 47 8.30 -7.41 -12.85
CA ASP A 47 9.62 -7.11 -12.30
C ASP A 47 9.48 -6.52 -10.89
N HIS A 48 9.06 -7.38 -9.94
CA HIS A 48 8.77 -6.98 -8.56
C HIS A 48 9.99 -6.40 -7.84
N LYS A 49 11.21 -6.83 -8.20
CA LYS A 49 12.45 -6.26 -7.63
C LYS A 49 12.62 -4.79 -8.01
N LYS A 50 12.35 -4.42 -9.27
CA LYS A 50 12.34 -3.00 -9.66
C LYS A 50 11.17 -2.25 -9.03
N ALA A 51 10.01 -2.88 -8.93
CA ALA A 51 8.85 -2.26 -8.28
C ALA A 51 9.18 -1.82 -6.85
N VAL A 52 9.72 -2.74 -6.03
CA VAL A 52 10.20 -2.46 -4.67
C VAL A 52 11.21 -1.31 -4.66
N SER A 53 12.25 -1.37 -5.51
CA SER A 53 13.30 -0.34 -5.52
C SER A 53 12.78 1.07 -5.85
N TYR A 54 11.79 1.19 -6.73
CA TYR A 54 11.19 2.48 -7.06
C TYR A 54 10.23 2.98 -5.97
N HIS A 55 9.46 2.09 -5.33
CA HIS A 55 8.62 2.45 -4.19
C HIS A 55 9.46 2.84 -2.97
N GLU A 56 10.60 2.20 -2.70
CA GLU A 56 11.56 2.61 -1.65
C GLU A 56 12.10 4.02 -1.90
N GLN A 57 12.51 4.33 -3.13
CA GLN A 57 12.96 5.68 -3.48
C GLN A 57 11.85 6.72 -3.31
N SER A 58 10.61 6.40 -3.70
CA SER A 58 9.45 7.27 -3.47
C SER A 58 9.22 7.53 -1.98
N LEU A 59 9.22 6.46 -1.17
CA LEU A 59 9.01 6.56 0.27
C LEU A 59 10.08 7.41 0.95
N GLN A 60 11.35 7.19 0.62
CA GLN A 60 12.46 7.97 1.17
C GLN A 60 12.34 9.45 0.81
N MET A 61 11.88 9.74 -0.42
CA MET A 61 11.68 11.12 -0.85
C MET A 61 10.51 11.78 -0.12
N MET A 62 9.37 11.09 0.05
CA MET A 62 8.23 11.60 0.83
C MET A 62 8.62 11.88 2.28
N ARG A 63 9.40 11.00 2.90
CA ARG A 63 9.97 11.22 4.25
C ARG A 63 10.92 12.41 4.30
N THR A 64 11.69 12.64 3.24
CA THR A 64 12.55 13.84 3.15
C THR A 64 11.73 15.13 3.04
N ILE A 65 10.62 15.11 2.30
CA ILE A 65 9.76 16.28 2.06
C ILE A 65 8.98 16.65 3.32
N TYR A 66 8.33 15.68 3.97
CA TYR A 66 7.39 15.93 5.07
C TYR A 66 8.00 15.69 6.47
N GLY A 67 9.19 15.09 6.53
CA GLY A 67 9.88 14.68 7.75
C GLY A 67 9.71 13.19 8.05
N GLU A 68 10.82 12.54 8.42
CA GLU A 68 10.93 11.07 8.59
C GLU A 68 9.88 10.48 9.56
N ASN A 69 9.56 11.22 10.63
CA ASN A 69 8.66 10.79 11.70
C ASN A 69 7.32 11.53 11.69
N THR A 70 7.04 12.30 10.63
CA THR A 70 5.78 13.04 10.51
C THR A 70 4.69 12.08 10.02
N ALA A 71 3.56 12.05 10.72
CA ALA A 71 2.38 11.37 10.22
C ALA A 71 1.81 12.17 9.04
N HIS A 72 1.93 11.61 7.83
CA HIS A 72 1.49 12.26 6.60
C HIS A 72 0.81 11.25 5.66
N PRO A 73 -0.37 11.56 5.08
CA PRO A 73 -1.08 10.63 4.20
C PRO A 73 -0.20 10.07 3.07
N ASP A 74 0.59 10.92 2.42
CA ASP A 74 1.48 10.49 1.32
C ASP A 74 2.57 9.49 1.75
N ILE A 75 3.07 9.61 2.99
CA ILE A 75 4.02 8.62 3.53
C ILE A 75 3.27 7.31 3.80
N ALA A 76 2.08 7.38 4.40
CA ALA A 76 1.26 6.20 4.66
C ALA A 76 0.86 5.45 3.38
N TYR A 77 0.51 6.16 2.31
CA TYR A 77 0.25 5.59 0.99
C TYR A 77 1.51 4.98 0.37
N SER A 78 2.65 5.66 0.47
CA SER A 78 3.94 5.12 -0.02
C SER A 78 4.34 3.84 0.70
N LEU A 79 4.11 3.76 2.02
CA LEU A 79 4.31 2.55 2.82
C LEU A 79 3.40 1.41 2.35
N SER A 80 2.11 1.69 2.10
CA SER A 80 1.16 0.69 1.60
C SER A 80 1.57 0.14 0.23
N ASN A 81 1.98 1.01 -0.69
CA ASN A 81 2.45 0.61 -2.02
C ASN A 81 3.73 -0.25 -1.94
N LEU A 82 4.64 0.09 -1.02
CA LEU A 82 5.83 -0.73 -0.79
C LEU A 82 5.46 -2.08 -0.16
N GLY A 83 4.47 -2.12 0.73
CA GLY A 83 3.90 -3.36 1.27
C GLY A 83 3.36 -4.27 0.16
N ASN A 84 2.56 -3.73 -0.75
CA ASN A 84 2.06 -4.46 -1.94
C ASN A 84 3.22 -5.00 -2.78
N ALA A 85 4.21 -4.16 -3.09
CA ALA A 85 5.36 -4.57 -3.90
C ALA A 85 6.18 -5.70 -3.25
N TRP A 86 6.34 -5.69 -1.92
CA TRP A 86 6.98 -6.80 -1.20
C TRP A 86 6.12 -8.07 -1.17
N SER A 87 4.80 -7.92 -1.08
CA SER A 87 3.87 -9.07 -1.15
C SER A 87 3.96 -9.75 -2.52
N ASP A 88 3.93 -8.97 -3.60
CA ASP A 88 4.09 -9.47 -4.97
C ASP A 88 5.48 -10.08 -5.22
N HIS A 89 6.50 -9.55 -4.53
CA HIS A 89 7.85 -10.12 -4.56
C HIS A 89 7.96 -11.45 -3.79
N GLY A 90 6.99 -11.78 -2.93
CA GLY A 90 6.95 -12.98 -2.10
C GLY A 90 7.56 -12.83 -0.70
N ASP A 91 8.01 -11.62 -0.30
CA ASP A 91 8.49 -11.36 1.07
C ASP A 91 7.33 -10.85 1.93
N HIS A 92 6.43 -11.77 2.30
CA HIS A 92 5.22 -11.44 3.05
C HIS A 92 5.52 -10.87 4.44
N LYS A 93 6.66 -11.20 5.04
CA LYS A 93 7.09 -10.63 6.32
C LYS A 93 7.37 -9.14 6.20
N LYS A 94 8.08 -8.71 5.14
CA LYS A 94 8.28 -7.28 4.87
C LYS A 94 6.98 -6.60 4.49
N ALA A 95 6.12 -7.25 3.70
CA ALA A 95 4.82 -6.72 3.34
C ALA A 95 4.00 -6.36 4.58
N VAL A 96 3.85 -7.30 5.53
CA VAL A 96 3.18 -7.06 6.82
C VAL A 96 3.80 -5.87 7.55
N SER A 97 5.13 -5.82 7.70
CA SER A 97 5.80 -4.71 8.40
C SER A 97 5.54 -3.33 7.79
N TYR A 98 5.47 -3.21 6.45
CA TYR A 98 5.16 -1.95 5.79
C TYR A 98 3.68 -1.58 5.88
N PHE A 99 2.78 -2.56 5.81
CA PHE A 99 1.35 -2.33 6.04
C PHE A 99 1.06 -1.91 7.49
N GLU A 100 1.75 -2.48 8.49
CA GLU A 100 1.63 -2.06 9.90
C GLU A 100 2.04 -0.60 10.08
N GLN A 101 3.18 -0.19 9.49
CA GLN A 101 3.61 1.21 9.52
C GLN A 101 2.58 2.13 8.84
N SER A 102 2.02 1.72 7.70
CA SER A 102 0.97 2.47 7.00
C SER A 102 -0.28 2.62 7.87
N LEU A 103 -0.76 1.52 8.47
CA LEU A 103 -1.93 1.50 9.35
C LEU A 103 -1.73 2.40 10.58
N GLN A 104 -0.58 2.29 11.25
CA GLN A 104 -0.24 3.12 12.40
C GLN A 104 -0.27 4.61 12.03
N MET A 105 0.27 4.97 10.87
CA MET A 105 0.27 6.35 10.41
C MET A 105 -1.14 6.85 10.08
N MET A 106 -1.97 6.05 9.41
CA MET A 106 -3.37 6.40 9.14
C MET A 106 -4.18 6.59 10.42
N ARG A 107 -3.94 5.77 11.45
CA ARG A 107 -4.54 5.92 12.77
C ARG A 107 -4.11 7.20 13.49
N ILE A 108 -2.86 7.62 13.34
CA ILE A 108 -2.39 8.91 13.87
C ILE A 108 -3.09 10.09 13.15
N ILE A 109 -3.24 9.99 11.82
CA ILE A 109 -3.81 11.07 11.00
C ILE A 109 -5.31 11.26 11.27
N TYR A 110 -6.09 10.18 11.25
CA TYR A 110 -7.55 10.25 11.33
C TYR A 110 -8.10 9.97 12.74
N GLY A 111 -7.28 9.48 13.66
CA GLY A 111 -7.65 9.04 15.00
C GLY A 111 -7.82 7.51 15.09
N GLU A 112 -7.26 6.92 16.15
CA GLU A 112 -7.17 5.46 16.37
C GLU A 112 -8.52 4.73 16.24
N ASN A 113 -9.59 5.34 16.73
CA ASN A 113 -10.93 4.76 16.81
C ASN A 113 -11.90 5.38 15.79
N THR A 114 -11.41 6.20 14.86
CA THR A 114 -12.24 6.83 13.84
C THR A 114 -12.50 5.82 12.72
N ALA A 115 -13.77 5.59 12.39
CA ALA A 115 -14.12 4.82 11.21
C ALA A 115 -13.74 5.64 9.96
N HIS A 116 -12.67 5.23 9.27
CA HIS A 116 -12.17 5.90 8.08
C HIS A 116 -11.89 4.89 6.96
N PRO A 117 -12.28 5.17 5.69
CA PRO A 117 -12.07 4.26 4.57
C PRO A 117 -10.60 3.83 4.39
N ASP A 118 -9.66 4.75 4.59
CA ASP A 118 -8.22 4.47 4.47
C ASP A 118 -7.73 3.49 5.55
N ILE A 119 -8.19 3.65 6.80
CA ILE A 119 -7.84 2.71 7.88
C ILE A 119 -8.43 1.33 7.58
N ALA A 120 -9.69 1.28 7.13
CA ALA A 120 -10.34 0.02 6.76
C ALA A 120 -9.64 -0.68 5.58
N SER A 121 -9.13 0.07 4.61
CA SER A 121 -8.37 -0.44 3.47
C SER A 121 -7.00 -0.98 3.91
N SER A 122 -6.26 -0.23 4.74
CA SER A 122 -4.98 -0.71 5.31
C SER A 122 -5.16 -1.98 6.13
N LEU A 123 -6.23 -2.09 6.93
CA LEU A 123 -6.58 -3.32 7.65
C LEU A 123 -6.89 -4.49 6.71
N THR A 124 -7.52 -4.24 5.56
CA THR A 124 -7.77 -5.29 4.56
C THR A 124 -6.46 -5.81 3.99
N ASN A 125 -5.56 -4.91 3.56
CA ASN A 125 -4.26 -5.29 3.00
C ASN A 125 -3.39 -6.06 4.02
N LEU A 126 -3.45 -5.66 5.29
CA LEU A 126 -2.78 -6.37 6.38
C LEU A 126 -3.32 -7.78 6.58
N GLY A 127 -4.65 -7.94 6.55
CA GLY A 127 -5.27 -9.25 6.64
C GLY A 127 -4.83 -10.17 5.50
N ASP A 128 -4.86 -9.66 4.27
CA ASP A 128 -4.43 -10.42 3.08
C ASP A 128 -2.93 -10.80 3.17
N ALA A 129 -2.07 -9.87 3.59
CA ALA A 129 -0.65 -10.12 3.80
C ALA A 129 -0.39 -11.16 4.90
N CYS A 130 -1.16 -11.13 5.99
CA CYS A 130 -1.10 -12.12 7.07
C CYS A 130 -1.52 -13.52 6.58
N ILE A 131 -2.54 -13.64 5.72
CA ILE A 131 -2.91 -14.91 5.07
C ILE A 131 -1.72 -15.46 4.28
N HIS A 132 -1.10 -14.63 3.43
CA HIS A 132 0.06 -15.05 2.65
C HIS A 132 1.29 -15.40 3.50
N HIS A 133 1.42 -14.79 4.67
CA HIS A 133 2.45 -15.13 5.65
C HIS A 133 2.14 -16.42 6.45
N GLY A 134 0.91 -16.93 6.39
CA GLY A 134 0.43 -18.07 7.19
C GLY A 134 -0.04 -17.69 8.60
N ASP A 135 -0.11 -16.40 8.92
CA ASP A 135 -0.64 -15.89 10.19
C ASP A 135 -2.13 -15.62 10.06
N HIS A 136 -2.90 -16.70 9.94
CA HIS A 136 -4.33 -16.59 9.75
C HIS A 136 -5.02 -15.87 10.94
N LYS A 137 -4.42 -15.86 12.15
CA LYS A 137 -5.06 -15.37 13.40
C LYS A 137 -5.14 -13.87 13.35
N ASN A 138 -4.01 -13.26 13.03
CA ASN A 138 -3.96 -11.84 12.83
C ASN A 138 -4.75 -11.45 11.58
N ALA A 139 -4.77 -12.28 10.53
CA ALA A 139 -5.59 -12.02 9.35
C ALA A 139 -7.09 -11.88 9.68
N VAL A 140 -7.65 -12.83 10.42
CA VAL A 140 -9.05 -12.76 10.90
C VAL A 140 -9.27 -11.49 11.70
N SER A 141 -8.39 -11.18 12.65
CA SER A 141 -8.53 -10.00 13.50
C SER A 141 -8.53 -8.69 12.69
N TYR A 142 -7.65 -8.57 11.69
CA TYR A 142 -7.59 -7.37 10.86
C TYR A 142 -8.79 -7.25 9.92
N HIS A 143 -9.26 -8.34 9.33
CA HIS A 143 -10.46 -8.34 8.50
C HIS A 143 -11.74 -8.04 9.31
N GLU A 144 -11.86 -8.54 10.54
CA GLU A 144 -12.97 -8.19 11.45
C GLU A 144 -12.98 -6.69 11.78
N GLN A 145 -11.81 -6.12 12.11
CA GLN A 145 -11.68 -4.68 12.34
C GLN A 145 -12.06 -3.87 11.09
N SER A 146 -11.61 -4.28 9.91
CA SER A 146 -11.97 -3.64 8.63
C SER A 146 -13.47 -3.71 8.37
N LEU A 147 -14.09 -4.87 8.58
CA LEU A 147 -15.51 -5.08 8.41
C LEU A 147 -16.32 -4.16 9.32
N GLN A 148 -15.93 -4.06 10.59
CA GLN A 148 -16.59 -3.19 11.55
C GLN A 148 -16.52 -1.72 11.11
N MET A 149 -15.36 -1.25 10.65
CA MET A 149 -15.23 0.12 10.14
C MET A 149 -16.09 0.35 8.89
N LYS A 150 -16.07 -0.57 7.92
CA LYS A 150 -16.88 -0.49 6.70
C LYS A 150 -18.38 -0.45 6.99
N ARG A 151 -18.85 -1.22 7.98
CA ARG A 151 -20.24 -1.15 8.47
C ARG A 151 -20.58 0.20 9.09
N THR A 152 -19.67 0.79 9.87
CA THR A 152 -19.87 2.14 10.41
C THR A 152 -19.91 3.20 9.31
N ILE A 153 -19.07 3.08 8.27
CA ILE A 153 -18.96 4.05 7.17
C ILE A 153 -20.18 3.99 6.23
N TYR A 154 -20.56 2.79 5.78
CA TYR A 154 -21.59 2.59 4.75
C TYR A 154 -22.98 2.28 5.33
N GLY A 155 -23.08 2.02 6.62
CA GLY A 155 -24.28 1.53 7.29
C GLY A 155 -24.29 0.01 7.45
N GLU A 156 -24.66 -0.46 8.64
CA GLU A 156 -24.53 -1.86 9.08
C GLU A 156 -25.31 -2.86 8.20
N ASN A 157 -26.46 -2.43 7.69
CA ASN A 157 -27.38 -3.24 6.89
C ASN A 157 -27.38 -2.85 5.40
N THR A 158 -26.41 -2.05 4.97
CA THR A 158 -26.31 -1.61 3.58
C THR A 158 -25.59 -2.67 2.75
N ALA A 159 -26.18 -3.08 1.63
CA ALA A 159 -25.48 -3.88 0.64
C ALA A 159 -24.38 -3.03 -0.01
N HIS A 160 -23.11 -3.33 0.30
CA HIS A 160 -21.96 -2.60 -0.21
C HIS A 160 -20.86 -3.57 -0.70
N PRO A 161 -20.27 -3.35 -1.90
CA PRO A 161 -19.23 -4.22 -2.44
C PRO A 161 -18.06 -4.46 -1.48
N ASP A 162 -17.59 -3.41 -0.79
CA ASP A 162 -16.47 -3.52 0.15
C ASP A 162 -16.79 -4.40 1.36
N ILE A 163 -18.03 -4.38 1.84
CA ILE A 163 -18.49 -5.24 2.94
C ILE A 163 -18.50 -6.69 2.47
N ALA A 164 -19.05 -6.95 1.29
CA ALA A 164 -19.08 -8.28 0.68
C ALA A 164 -17.67 -8.83 0.45
N SER A 165 -16.75 -7.99 -0.06
CA SER A 165 -15.34 -8.38 -0.25
C SER A 165 -14.67 -8.77 1.06
N THR A 166 -14.85 -8.00 2.14
CA THR A 166 -14.24 -8.33 3.44
C THR A 166 -14.85 -9.60 4.05
N LEU A 167 -16.15 -9.83 3.88
CA LEU A 167 -16.79 -11.09 4.31
C LEU A 167 -16.24 -12.30 3.55
N ASN A 168 -15.98 -12.17 2.25
CA ASN A 168 -15.33 -13.23 1.48
C ASN A 168 -13.92 -13.53 1.99
N ASN A 169 -13.13 -12.49 2.29
CA ASN A 169 -11.77 -12.67 2.84
C ASN A 169 -11.81 -13.36 4.22
N LEU A 170 -12.77 -13.01 5.09
CA LEU A 170 -13.00 -13.70 6.36
C LEU A 170 -13.37 -15.18 6.17
N GLY A 171 -14.27 -15.47 5.23
CA GLY A 171 -14.64 -16.84 4.90
C GLY A 171 -13.44 -17.67 4.42
N GLY A 172 -12.55 -17.07 3.63
CA GLY A 172 -11.29 -17.68 3.21
C GLY A 172 -10.34 -17.94 4.39
N ALA A 173 -10.18 -16.96 5.28
CA ALA A 173 -9.30 -17.07 6.45
C ALA A 173 -9.77 -18.11 7.49
N TRP A 174 -11.08 -18.30 7.65
CA TRP A 174 -11.64 -19.35 8.52
C TRP A 174 -11.65 -20.74 7.87
N GLY A 175 -11.70 -20.81 6.54
CA GLY A 175 -11.74 -22.07 5.80
C GLY A 175 -10.43 -22.85 5.77
N THR A 176 -9.31 -22.23 6.15
CA THR A 176 -7.99 -22.88 6.28
C THR A 176 -7.84 -23.52 7.68
N PRO A 177 -7.60 -24.84 7.79
CA PRO A 177 -7.32 -25.49 9.07
C PRO A 177 -6.00 -24.99 9.69
N TRP A 178 -5.93 -24.94 11.02
CA TRP A 178 -4.84 -24.36 11.82
C TRP A 178 -4.09 -25.44 12.59
#